data_AF-A0A124SAY9-F1
#
_entry.id   AF-A0A124SAY9-F1
#
_cell.length_a   1.000
_cell.length_b   1.000
_cell.length_c   1.000
_cell.angle_alpha   90.00
_cell.angle_beta   90.00
_cell.angle_gamma   90.00
#
_symmetry.space_group_name_H-M   'P 1'
#
loop_
_entity.id
_entity.type
_entity.pdbx_description
1 polymer ?
#
loop_
_entity_poly.entity_id
_entity_poly.type
_entity_poly.pdbx_seq_one_letter_code
_entity_poly.pdbx_strand_id
1 'polypeptide(L)' 'MTTERHQVPIVASTGGLVETVKEGYTGFQMGASNVEVTTTISYIIYINTVTRALTVYGTPAFSEMIQNCMAQELSWKV' A
#
# COMPACT_ATOMS: atom_id res chain seq x y z
N MET A 1 -24.51 3.03 -1.86
CA MET A 1 -23.09 3.01 -2.29
C MET A 1 -22.84 1.65 -2.89
N THR A 2 -22.49 1.62 -4.17
CA THR A 2 -22.23 0.39 -4.93
C THR A 2 -21.06 -0.37 -4.34
N THR A 3 -21.19 -1.69 -4.33
CA THR A 3 -20.37 -2.67 -3.61
C THR A 3 -19.02 -2.93 -4.29
N GLU A 4 -18.25 -1.89 -4.62
CA GLU A 4 -16.88 -2.08 -5.12
C GLU A 4 -15.93 -2.26 -3.94
N ARG A 5 -15.51 -3.52 -3.71
CA ARG A 5 -14.54 -3.85 -2.67
C ARG A 5 -13.15 -3.38 -3.09
N HIS A 6 -12.77 -2.21 -2.62
CA HIS A 6 -11.41 -1.71 -2.75
C HIS A 6 -10.51 -2.36 -1.68
N GLN A 7 -9.24 -2.56 -2.00
CA GLN A 7 -8.23 -3.07 -1.06
C GLN A 7 -7.26 -1.94 -0.69
N VAL A 8 -6.72 -1.99 0.53
CA VAL A 8 -5.63 -1.10 0.93
C VAL A 8 -4.36 -1.56 0.21
N PRO A 9 -3.70 -0.70 -0.60
CA PRO A 9 -2.46 -1.08 -1.26
C PRO A 9 -1.35 -1.26 -0.23
N ILE A 10 -0.73 -2.44 -0.22
CA ILE A 10 0.45 -2.76 0.59
C ILE A 10 1.51 -3.28 -0.36
N VAL A 11 2.68 -2.65 -0.38
CA VAL A 11 3.70 -2.93 -1.41
C VAL A 11 5.07 -3.22 -0.84
N ALA A 12 5.85 -3.95 -1.64
CA ALA A 12 7.28 -4.09 -1.43
C ALA A 12 7.97 -2.75 -1.62
N SER A 13 8.80 -2.36 -0.66
CA SER A 13 9.59 -1.14 -0.76
C SER A 13 10.84 -1.35 -1.60
N THR A 14 10.64 -1.83 -2.83
CA THR A 14 11.69 -2.10 -3.80
C THR A 14 11.29 -1.63 -5.20
N GLY A 15 12.27 -1.25 -6.01
CA GLY A 15 12.08 -0.87 -7.41
C GLY A 15 11.07 0.25 -7.60
N GLY A 16 10.26 0.16 -8.66
CA GLY A 16 9.27 1.18 -9.01
C GLY A 16 8.16 1.41 -7.97
N LEU A 17 7.97 0.49 -7.02
CA LEU A 17 6.97 0.64 -5.96
C LEU A 17 7.39 1.67 -4.91
N VAL A 18 8.69 1.88 -4.71
CA VAL A 18 9.22 2.93 -3.82
C VAL A 18 8.81 4.31 -4.32
N GLU A 19 8.85 4.50 -5.65
CA GLU A 19 8.57 5.79 -6.29
C GLU A 19 7.06 6.04 -6.50
N THR A 20 6.29 4.97 -6.74
CA THR A 20 4.88 5.08 -7.14
C THR A 20 3.88 4.97 -5.99
N VAL A 21 4.28 4.41 -4.84
CA VAL A 21 3.41 4.32 -3.65
C VAL A 21 3.90 5.24 -2.55
N LYS A 22 3.06 6.20 -2.20
CA LYS A 22 3.33 7.21 -1.18
C LYS A 22 2.72 6.74 0.13
N GLU A 23 3.60 6.51 1.11
CA GLU A 23 3.26 6.02 2.46
C GLU A 23 2.11 6.82 3.09
N GLY A 24 1.04 6.11 3.48
CA GLY A 24 -0.16 6.69 4.10
C GLY A 24 -1.05 7.49 3.15
N TYR A 25 -0.63 7.76 1.92
CA TYR A 25 -1.35 8.60 0.96
C TYR A 25 -2.00 7.79 -0.16
N THR A 26 -1.23 6.91 -0.82
CA THR A 26 -1.73 5.97 -1.85
C THR A 26 -1.55 4.49 -1.46
N GLY A 27 -0.95 4.22 -0.30
CA GLY A 27 -0.77 2.86 0.22
C GLY A 27 0.23 2.81 1.37
N PHE A 28 0.66 1.59 1.72
CA PHE A 28 1.65 1.35 2.75
C PHE A 28 2.86 0.59 2.20
N GLN A 29 4.03 1.12 2.48
CA GLN A 29 5.33 0.53 2.22
C GLN A 29 5.68 -0.45 3.35
N MET A 30 6.06 -1.68 3.01
CA MET A 30 6.47 -2.65 4.03
C MET A 30 7.90 -2.44 4.55
N GLY A 31 8.70 -1.59 3.90
CA GLY A 31 10.12 -1.42 4.20
C GLY A 31 11.01 -2.46 3.51
N ALA A 32 12.31 -2.35 3.75
CA ALA A 32 13.28 -3.26 3.15
C ALA A 32 13.09 -4.69 3.67
N SER A 33 12.85 -5.62 2.76
CA SER A 33 12.77 -7.05 3.04
C SER A 33 13.78 -7.81 2.18
N ASN A 34 14.19 -8.98 2.66
CA ASN A 34 15.01 -9.89 1.87
C ASN A 34 14.16 -10.46 0.72
N VAL A 35 14.74 -10.54 -0.49
CA VAL A 35 14.13 -11.13 -1.69
C VAL A 35 13.63 -12.54 -1.40
N GLU A 36 14.39 -13.28 -0.61
CA GLU A 36 13.93 -14.55 -0.06
C GLU A 36 13.25 -14.28 1.28
N VAL A 37 11.92 -14.43 1.32
CA VAL A 37 11.12 -14.35 2.54
C VAL A 37 11.33 -15.62 3.38
N THR A 38 12.55 -15.81 3.86
CA THR A 38 13.00 -17.04 4.52
C THR A 38 13.31 -16.83 6.00
N THR A 39 13.23 -15.58 6.47
CA THR A 39 13.55 -15.22 7.86
C THR A 39 12.31 -14.81 8.63
N THR A 40 12.31 -15.09 9.94
CA THR A 40 11.28 -14.63 10.87
C THR A 40 11.15 -13.10 10.86
N ILE A 41 12.24 -12.38 10.64
CA ILE A 41 12.24 -10.91 10.52
C ILE A 41 11.41 -10.46 9.31
N SER A 42 11.59 -11.10 8.16
CA SER A 42 10.78 -10.82 6.98
C SER A 42 9.29 -11.00 7.28
N TYR A 43 8.90 -12.09 7.93
CA TYR A 43 7.50 -12.35 8.32
C TYR A 43 6.91 -11.28 9.26
N ILE A 44 7.67 -10.85 10.27
CA ILE A 44 7.25 -9.79 11.21
C ILE A 44 6.96 -8.48 10.47
N ILE A 45 7.78 -8.13 9.47
CA ILE A 45 7.57 -6.94 8.64
C ILE A 45 6.22 -7.00 7.90
N TYR A 46 5.89 -8.15 7.30
CA TYR A 46 4.59 -8.35 6.64
C TYR A 46 3.43 -8.20 7.62
N ILE A 47 3.49 -8.90 8.77
CA ILE A 47 2.42 -8.82 9.78
C ILE A 47 2.21 -7.38 10.22
N ASN A 48 3.27 -6.69 10.63
CA ASN A 48 3.16 -5.33 11.15
C ASN A 48 2.56 -4.37 10.12
N THR A 49 2.93 -4.52 8.85
CA THR A 49 2.40 -3.69 7.78
C THR A 49 0.91 -3.96 7.51
N VAL A 50 0.51 -5.24 7.49
CA VAL A 50 -0.90 -5.62 7.34
C VAL A 50 -1.73 -5.16 8.54
N THR A 51 -1.24 -5.33 9.77
CA THR A 51 -1.90 -4.85 10.98
C THR A 51 -2.12 -3.34 10.93
N ARG A 52 -1.11 -2.57 10.50
CA ARG A 52 -1.24 -1.12 10.29
C ARG A 52 -2.29 -0.79 9.23
N ALA A 53 -2.25 -1.44 8.06
CA ALA A 53 -3.22 -1.22 6.99
C ALA A 53 -4.67 -1.51 7.43
N LEU A 54 -4.87 -2.55 8.25
CA LEU A 54 -6.18 -2.90 8.81
C LEU A 54 -6.75 -1.82 9.72
N THR A 55 -5.91 -1.01 10.39
CA THR A 55 -6.41 0.11 11.20
C THR A 55 -7.08 1.21 10.38
N VAL A 56 -6.76 1.29 9.09
CA VAL A 56 -7.28 2.31 8.18
C VAL A 56 -8.46 1.78 7.37
N TYR A 57 -8.55 0.46 7.14
CA TYR A 57 -9.63 -0.15 6.36
C TYR A 57 -11.03 0.27 6.84
N GLY A 58 -11.87 0.74 5.92
CA GLY A 58 -13.25 1.18 6.20
C GLY A 58 -13.37 2.56 6.88
N THR A 59 -12.26 3.23 7.19
CA THR A 59 -12.27 4.60 7.74
C THR A 59 -12.39 5.66 6.64
N PRO A 60 -12.69 6.93 6.98
CA PRO A 60 -12.64 8.02 6.00
C PRO A 60 -11.26 8.18 5.32
N ALA A 61 -10.18 7.93 6.05
CA ALA A 61 -8.82 7.95 5.51
C ALA A 61 -8.60 6.88 4.43
N PHE A 62 -9.27 5.72 4.54
CA PHE A 62 -9.25 4.71 3.47
C PHE A 62 -9.98 5.20 2.22
N SER A 63 -11.16 5.82 2.37
CA SER A 63 -11.87 6.43 1.24
C SER A 63 -11.02 7.50 0.56
N GLU A 64 -10.35 8.35 1.35
CA GLU A 64 -9.43 9.37 0.82
C GLU A 64 -8.24 8.73 0.07
N MET A 65 -7.62 7.68 0.63
CA MET A 65 -6.56 6.93 -0.05
C MET A 65 -7.01 6.36 -1.40
N ILE A 66 -8.23 5.81 -1.48
CA ILE A 66 -8.80 5.34 -2.75
C ILE A 66 -8.92 6.50 -3.75
N GLN A 67 -9.47 7.64 -3.33
CA GLN A 67 -9.60 8.81 -4.21
C GLN A 67 -8.24 9.33 -4.66
N ASN A 68 -7.26 9.39 -3.76
CA ASN A 68 -5.89 9.77 -4.08
C ASN A 68 -5.28 8.83 -5.12
N CYS A 69 -5.51 7.52 -5.01
CA CYS A 69 -5.07 6.55 -6.00
C CYS A 69 -5.69 6.82 -7.38
N MET A 70 -7.01 7.06 -7.43
CA MET A 70 -7.75 7.29 -8.69
C MET A 70 -7.48 8.66 -9.32
N ALA A 71 -7.07 9.65 -8.52
CA ALA A 71 -6.77 11.00 -9.00
C ALA A 71 -5.39 11.13 -9.67
N GLN A 72 -4.55 10.10 -9.63
CA GLN A 72 -3.22 10.14 -10.22
C GLN A 72 -3.27 10.28 -11.75
N GLU A 73 -2.42 11.15 -12.28
CA GLU A 73 -2.13 11.21 -13.73
C GLU A 73 -1.15 10.08 -14.05
N LEU A 74 -1.69 8.96 -14.54
CA LEU A 74 -0.93 7.76 -14.91
C LEU A 74 -0.94 7.51 -16.42
N SER A 75 -1.18 8.57 -17.20
CA SER A 75 -1.15 8.46 -18.65
C SER A 75 0.28 8.56 -19.18
N TRP A 76 0.51 8.00 -20.37
CA TRP A 76 1.80 8.10 -21.06
C TRP A 76 1.93 9.39 -21.87
N LYS A 77 1.35 10.49 -21.39
CA LYS A 77 1.43 11.78 -22.09
C LYS A 77 2.90 12.19 -22.24
N VAL A 78 3.21 12.61 -23.46
CA VAL A 78 4.52 13.12 -23.88
C VAL A 78 4.55 14.63 -23.72
#